data_AF-A0A8I0TTH6-F1
#
_entry.id   AF-A0A8I0TTH6-F1
#
_cell.length_a   1.000
_cell.length_b   1.000
_cell.length_c   1.000
_cell.angle_alpha   90.00
_cell.angle_beta   90.00
_cell.angle_gamma   90.00
#
_symmetry.space_group_name_H-M   'P 1'
#
loop_
_entity.id
_entity.type
_entity.pdbx_description
1 polymer ?
#
loop_
_entity_poly.entity_id
_entity_poly.type
_entity_poly.pdbx_seq_one_letter_code
_entity_poly.pdbx_strand_id
1 'polypeptide(L)'
;MNLVELALTTYTEGTAAQAEQDAEYAVEAKREIVRLARACAGSTLCADATSLDWQYTAEGLPEQVEEARAFLVPGLPEYLRYRIDHEAENVSFDLVRPCVACGHDRIDKVNSLFDLGLILHQDEEPAPAETAEADAVPGPLAALEALQTCTARMATLGRRLTAEHPGLTITAAYTFGHDDASSNGKLRLKADTIESLEEIARTLGVEVTDQTRGGTSPHVLVFRHVNAATEVDGIEVELRATHQLTVDEAATWRAKQDQSAQAGDA
;
A
#
# COMPACT_ATOMS: atom_id res chain seq x y z
N MET A 1 4.26 32.96 -61.38
CA MET A 1 4.37 32.67 -59.95
C MET A 1 5.79 32.98 -59.51
N ASN A 2 5.97 33.91 -58.58
CA ASN A 2 7.29 34.28 -58.05
C ASN A 2 7.70 33.37 -56.88
N LEU A 3 8.96 33.43 -56.45
CA LEU A 3 9.50 32.55 -55.41
C LEU A 3 8.80 32.74 -54.04
N VAL A 4 8.29 33.93 -53.75
CA VAL A 4 7.53 34.23 -52.53
C VAL A 4 6.14 33.59 -52.60
N GLU A 5 5.45 33.69 -53.74
CA GLU A 5 4.16 33.02 -53.97
C GLU A 5 4.29 31.50 -53.89
N LEU A 6 5.35 30.92 -54.46
CA LEU A 6 5.63 29.48 -54.35
C LEU A 6 5.89 29.07 -52.90
N ALA A 7 6.71 29.82 -52.15
CA ALA A 7 7.01 29.52 -50.75
C ALA A 7 5.77 29.62 -49.84
N LEU A 8 4.90 30.61 -50.07
CA LEU A 8 3.65 30.75 -49.32
C LEU A 8 2.67 29.61 -49.63
N THR A 9 2.51 29.24 -50.91
CA THR A 9 1.67 28.10 -51.30
C THR A 9 2.18 26.79 -50.70
N THR A 10 3.49 26.51 -50.80
CA THR A 10 4.09 25.32 -50.19
C THR A 10 3.97 25.32 -48.66
N TYR A 11 4.09 26.47 -48.01
CA TYR A 11 3.85 26.58 -46.57
C TYR A 11 2.38 26.28 -46.24
N THR A 12 1.42 26.85 -46.96
CA THR A 12 -0.01 26.59 -46.74
C THR A 12 -0.38 25.12 -46.97
N GLU A 13 0.07 24.53 -48.08
CA GLU A 13 -0.13 23.11 -48.39
C GLU A 13 0.54 22.20 -47.34
N GLY A 14 1.77 22.54 -46.93
CA GLY A 14 2.49 21.82 -45.88
C GLY A 14 1.80 21.92 -44.53
N THR A 15 1.28 23.09 -44.15
CA THR A 15 0.52 23.26 -42.90
C THR A 15 -0.81 22.52 -42.92
N ALA A 16 -1.48 22.44 -44.08
CA ALA A 16 -2.72 21.68 -44.22
C ALA A 16 -2.48 20.17 -44.13
N ALA A 17 -1.43 19.67 -44.79
CA ALA A 17 -1.03 18.26 -44.71
C ALA A 17 -0.58 17.87 -43.29
N GLN A 18 0.16 18.75 -42.61
CA GLN A 18 0.55 18.54 -41.20
C GLN A 18 -0.68 18.51 -40.29
N ALA A 19 -1.63 19.44 -40.47
CA ALA A 19 -2.85 19.46 -39.66
C ALA A 19 -3.72 18.21 -39.88
N GLU A 20 -3.76 17.65 -41.09
CA GLU A 20 -4.44 16.38 -41.37
C GLU A 20 -3.74 15.20 -40.68
N GLN A 21 -2.41 15.17 -40.72
CA GLN A 21 -1.60 14.14 -40.05
C GLN A 21 -1.72 14.24 -38.52
N ASP A 22 -1.68 15.44 -37.95
CA ASP A 22 -1.86 15.69 -36.52
C ASP A 22 -3.26 15.27 -36.05
N ALA A 23 -4.28 15.48 -36.89
CA ALA A 23 -5.64 15.02 -36.62
C ALA A 23 -5.74 13.48 -36.63
N GLU A 24 -5.06 12.80 -37.55
CA GLU A 24 -4.99 11.34 -37.58
C GLU A 24 -4.30 10.78 -36.34
N TYR A 25 -3.15 11.34 -35.96
CA TYR A 25 -2.44 10.96 -34.72
C TYR A 25 -3.30 11.20 -33.48
N ALA A 26 -4.05 12.31 -33.42
CA ALA A 26 -4.95 12.59 -32.31
C ALA A 26 -6.09 11.55 -32.21
N VAL A 27 -6.60 11.04 -33.33
CA VAL A 27 -7.59 9.96 -33.33
C VAL A 27 -6.98 8.65 -32.85
N GLU A 28 -5.75 8.34 -33.27
CA GLU A 28 -5.05 7.13 -32.86
C GLU A 28 -4.71 7.15 -31.35
N ALA A 29 -4.20 8.27 -30.83
CA ALA A 29 -3.91 8.46 -29.41
C ALA A 29 -5.17 8.27 -28.53
N LYS A 30 -6.32 8.82 -28.96
CA LYS A 30 -7.61 8.62 -28.27
C LYS A 30 -8.01 7.15 -28.22
N ARG A 31 -7.85 6.42 -29.33
CA ARG A 31 -8.14 4.99 -29.38
C ARG A 31 -7.21 4.19 -28.48
N GLU A 32 -5.95 4.58 -28.41
CA GLU A 32 -4.94 3.92 -27.58
C GLU A 32 -5.25 4.08 -26.09
N ILE A 33 -5.61 5.28 -25.62
CA ILE A 33 -6.02 5.50 -24.23
C ILE A 33 -7.23 4.64 -23.85
N VAL A 34 -8.24 4.57 -24.73
CA VAL A 34 -9.40 3.69 -24.50
C VAL A 34 -9.01 2.21 -24.47
N ARG A 35 -8.08 1.79 -25.33
CA ARG A 35 -7.55 0.42 -25.33
C ARG A 35 -6.82 0.10 -24.02
N LEU A 36 -5.99 1.02 -23.52
CA LEU A 36 -5.28 0.89 -22.25
C LEU A 36 -6.24 0.85 -21.07
N ALA A 37 -7.25 1.71 -21.06
CA ALA A 37 -8.28 1.72 -20.03
C ALA A 37 -9.03 0.38 -19.96
N ARG A 38 -9.44 -0.17 -21.11
CA ARG A 38 -10.05 -1.50 -21.20
C ARG A 38 -9.12 -2.59 -20.68
N ALA A 39 -7.86 -2.57 -21.07
CA ALA A 39 -6.87 -3.55 -20.62
C ALA A 39 -6.68 -3.50 -19.09
N CYS A 40 -6.56 -2.29 -18.54
CA CYS A 40 -6.45 -2.05 -17.10
C CYS A 40 -7.70 -2.53 -16.35
N ALA A 41 -8.90 -2.18 -16.83
CA ALA A 41 -10.16 -2.64 -16.25
C ALA A 41 -10.26 -4.17 -16.26
N GLY A 42 -9.84 -4.80 -17.36
CA GLY A 42 -9.79 -6.27 -17.50
C GLY A 42 -8.87 -6.94 -16.47
N SER A 43 -7.69 -6.37 -16.26
CA SER A 43 -6.71 -6.90 -15.30
C SER A 43 -7.08 -6.62 -13.84
N THR A 44 -7.68 -5.46 -13.56
CA THR A 44 -7.98 -5.00 -12.21
C THR A 44 -9.30 -5.58 -11.71
N LEU A 45 -10.33 -5.62 -12.56
CA LEU A 45 -11.67 -6.02 -12.16
C LEU A 45 -11.97 -7.44 -12.65
N CYS A 46 -12.26 -7.58 -13.94
CA CYS A 46 -12.56 -8.84 -14.61
C CYS A 46 -12.71 -8.60 -16.11
N ALA A 47 -12.82 -9.68 -16.89
CA ALA A 47 -13.03 -9.61 -18.34
C ALA A 47 -14.28 -8.79 -18.72
N ASP A 48 -15.36 -8.85 -17.94
CA ASP A 48 -16.60 -8.12 -18.24
C ASP A 48 -16.39 -6.60 -18.18
N ALA A 49 -15.48 -6.11 -17.33
CA ALA A 49 -15.16 -4.69 -17.23
C ALA A 49 -14.49 -4.12 -18.50
N THR A 50 -13.91 -4.99 -19.35
CA THR A 50 -13.39 -4.59 -20.67
C THR A 50 -14.51 -4.18 -21.64
N SER A 51 -15.74 -4.66 -21.38
CA SER A 51 -16.90 -4.46 -22.25
C SER A 51 -17.73 -3.23 -21.89
N LEU A 52 -17.33 -2.49 -20.84
CA LEU A 52 -17.97 -1.21 -20.51
C LEU A 52 -17.78 -0.20 -21.64
N ASP A 53 -18.68 0.78 -21.72
CA ASP A 53 -18.61 1.84 -22.73
C ASP A 53 -17.56 2.89 -22.35
N TRP A 54 -16.30 2.55 -22.61
CA TRP A 54 -15.14 3.41 -22.36
C TRP A 54 -15.06 4.55 -23.38
N GLN A 55 -15.06 5.79 -22.88
CA GLN A 55 -15.02 7.01 -23.66
C GLN A 55 -13.83 7.88 -23.25
N TYR A 56 -13.07 8.35 -24.25
CA TYR A 56 -11.99 9.32 -24.03
C TYR A 56 -12.56 10.68 -23.64
N THR A 57 -11.97 11.34 -22.64
CA THR A 57 -12.33 12.68 -22.18
C THR A 57 -11.08 13.57 -22.15
N ALA A 58 -11.18 14.75 -22.75
CA ALA A 58 -10.15 15.80 -22.68
C ALA A 58 -10.70 17.15 -22.19
N GLU A 59 -12.01 17.26 -21.98
CA GLU A 59 -12.62 18.52 -21.57
C GLU A 59 -12.31 18.82 -20.10
N GLY A 60 -11.82 20.02 -19.84
CA GLY A 60 -11.50 20.48 -18.48
C GLY A 60 -10.25 19.83 -17.86
N LEU A 61 -9.45 19.10 -18.64
CA LEU A 61 -8.21 18.48 -18.20
C LEU A 61 -6.99 19.34 -18.58
N PRO A 62 -5.91 19.30 -17.79
CA PRO A 62 -4.61 19.84 -18.21
C PRO A 62 -4.12 19.19 -19.52
N GLU A 63 -3.35 19.93 -20.33
CA GLU A 63 -2.86 19.45 -21.65
C GLU A 63 -2.03 18.16 -21.55
N GLN A 64 -1.35 17.96 -20.41
CA GLN A 64 -0.52 16.80 -20.11
C GLN A 64 -1.28 15.60 -19.55
N VAL A 65 -2.61 15.69 -19.41
CA VAL A 65 -3.45 14.65 -18.81
C VAL A 65 -4.38 14.05 -19.86
N GLU A 66 -4.37 12.73 -19.92
CA GLU A 66 -5.31 11.96 -20.75
C GLU A 66 -6.18 11.08 -19.87
N GLU A 67 -7.46 10.95 -20.25
CA GLU A 67 -8.43 10.25 -19.43
C GLU A 67 -9.43 9.46 -20.28
N ALA A 68 -9.79 8.28 -19.79
CA ALA A 68 -10.94 7.54 -20.27
C ALA A 68 -11.88 7.21 -19.10
N ARG A 69 -13.17 7.29 -19.36
CA ARG A 69 -14.24 7.05 -18.38
C ARG A 69 -15.16 5.95 -18.85
N ALA A 70 -15.71 5.19 -17.91
CA ALA A 70 -16.79 4.24 -18.16
C ALA A 70 -17.77 4.23 -16.99
N PHE A 71 -19.05 4.44 -17.27
CA PHE A 71 -20.10 4.33 -16.26
C PHE A 71 -20.31 2.87 -15.87
N LEU A 72 -20.49 2.62 -14.57
CA LEU A 72 -20.76 1.27 -14.06
C LEU A 72 -22.18 0.81 -14.41
N VAL A 73 -23.14 1.73 -14.30
CA VAL A 73 -24.55 1.49 -14.56
C VAL A 73 -25.11 2.68 -15.34
N PRO A 74 -25.87 2.46 -16.43
CA PRO A 74 -26.52 3.55 -17.15
C PRO A 74 -27.44 4.38 -16.25
N GLY A 75 -27.28 5.70 -16.25
CA GLY A 75 -28.12 6.64 -15.51
C GLY A 75 -27.68 6.93 -14.07
N LEU A 76 -26.63 6.24 -13.59
CA LEU A 76 -25.96 6.58 -12.34
C LEU A 76 -24.75 7.51 -12.59
N PRO A 77 -24.47 8.47 -11.70
CA PRO A 77 -23.41 9.46 -11.90
C PRO A 77 -22.00 8.89 -11.68
N GLU A 78 -21.86 7.72 -11.05
CA GLU A 78 -20.57 7.11 -10.75
C GLU A 78 -19.94 6.46 -11.99
N TYR A 79 -18.63 6.66 -12.14
CA TYR A 79 -17.88 6.12 -13.26
C TYR A 79 -16.47 5.67 -12.86
N LEU A 80 -15.97 4.64 -13.55
CA LEU A 80 -14.57 4.28 -13.53
C LEU A 80 -13.77 5.26 -14.38
N ARG A 81 -12.58 5.61 -13.91
CA ARG A 81 -11.67 6.53 -14.56
C ARG A 81 -10.29 5.91 -14.68
N TYR A 82 -9.79 5.84 -15.90
CA TYR A 82 -8.38 5.56 -16.19
C TYR A 82 -7.71 6.87 -16.60
N ARG A 83 -6.66 7.27 -15.88
CA ARG A 83 -6.00 8.56 -16.09
C ARG A 83 -4.49 8.37 -16.21
N ILE A 84 -3.90 9.04 -17.20
CA ILE A 84 -2.45 9.17 -17.39
C ILE A 84 -2.08 10.64 -17.20
N ASP A 85 -1.08 10.88 -16.36
CA ASP A 85 -0.44 12.18 -16.20
C ASP A 85 1.00 12.07 -16.71
N HIS A 86 1.26 12.66 -17.88
CA HIS A 86 2.56 12.56 -18.56
C HIS A 86 3.64 13.40 -17.90
N GLU A 87 3.27 14.42 -17.13
CA GLU A 87 4.23 15.25 -16.39
C GLU A 87 4.68 14.57 -15.10
N ALA A 88 3.74 13.94 -14.38
CA ALA A 88 4.02 13.22 -13.15
C ALA A 88 4.44 11.76 -13.36
N GLU A 89 4.47 11.28 -14.60
CA GLU A 89 4.70 9.87 -14.98
C GLU A 89 3.81 8.89 -14.19
N ASN A 90 2.54 9.28 -13.96
CA ASN A 90 1.62 8.54 -13.09
C ASN A 90 0.41 8.02 -13.86
N VAL A 91 -0.02 6.81 -13.50
CA VAL A 91 -1.23 6.17 -14.03
C VAL A 91 -2.14 5.80 -12.86
N SER A 92 -3.41 6.20 -12.93
CA SER A 92 -4.41 5.85 -11.93
C SER A 92 -5.63 5.17 -12.54
N PHE A 93 -6.25 4.33 -11.72
CA PHE A 93 -7.52 3.67 -12.01
C PHE A 93 -8.41 3.84 -10.79
N ASP A 94 -9.46 4.63 -10.93
CA ASP A 94 -10.25 5.16 -9.82
C ASP A 94 -11.75 4.98 -10.07
N LEU A 95 -12.52 4.86 -9.00
CA LEU A 95 -13.96 5.13 -9.01
C LEU A 95 -14.17 6.60 -8.67
N VAL A 96 -14.91 7.30 -9.52
CA VAL A 96 -15.29 8.69 -9.29
C VAL A 96 -16.79 8.74 -8.99
N ARG A 97 -17.13 9.38 -7.88
CA ARG A 97 -18.50 9.59 -7.40
C ARG A 97 -18.76 11.09 -7.27
N PRO A 98 -19.40 11.71 -8.26
CA PRO A 98 -19.70 13.13 -8.21
C PRO A 98 -20.68 13.48 -7.08
N CYS A 99 -20.32 14.37 -6.18
CA CYS A 99 -21.25 14.85 -5.16
C CYS A 99 -22.01 16.07 -5.66
N VAL A 100 -23.27 15.88 -6.04
CA VAL A 100 -24.15 16.96 -6.54
C VAL A 100 -24.43 18.02 -5.46
N ALA A 101 -24.36 17.66 -4.18
CA ALA A 101 -24.65 18.56 -3.08
C ALA A 101 -23.52 19.58 -2.80
N CYS A 102 -22.26 19.14 -2.83
CA CYS A 102 -21.11 19.99 -2.52
C CYS A 102 -20.23 20.34 -3.74
N GLY A 103 -20.50 19.72 -4.91
CA GLY A 103 -19.75 19.94 -6.15
C GLY A 103 -18.33 19.35 -6.15
N HIS A 104 -17.97 18.56 -5.14
CA HIS A 104 -16.66 17.92 -5.05
C HIS A 104 -16.80 16.42 -5.33
N ASP A 105 -16.01 15.92 -6.28
CA ASP A 105 -15.99 14.51 -6.62
C ASP A 105 -15.24 13.72 -5.53
N ARG A 106 -15.86 12.64 -5.06
CA ARG A 106 -15.15 11.63 -4.27
C ARG A 106 -14.44 10.69 -5.22
N ILE A 107 -13.14 10.54 -5.03
CA ILE A 107 -12.26 9.75 -5.91
C ILE A 107 -11.60 8.69 -5.04
N ASP A 108 -11.87 7.43 -5.35
CA ASP A 108 -11.33 6.28 -4.63
C ASP A 108 -10.54 5.40 -5.60
N LYS A 109 -9.29 5.10 -5.26
CA LYS A 109 -8.43 4.25 -6.09
C LYS A 109 -8.97 2.81 -6.07
N VAL A 110 -9.03 2.18 -7.23
CA VAL A 110 -9.54 0.81 -7.39
C VAL A 110 -8.41 -0.12 -7.78
N ASN A 111 -8.09 -1.06 -6.90
CA ASN A 111 -6.98 -2.00 -7.09
C ASN A 111 -7.45 -3.43 -7.38
N SER A 112 -8.73 -3.74 -7.17
CA SER A 112 -9.33 -5.03 -7.50
C SER A 112 -10.85 -4.95 -7.64
N LEU A 113 -11.49 -5.97 -8.20
CA LEU A 113 -12.97 -6.07 -8.20
C LEU A 113 -13.58 -6.05 -6.79
N PHE A 114 -12.89 -6.68 -5.84
CA PHE A 114 -13.31 -6.69 -4.46
C PHE A 114 -13.18 -5.31 -3.80
N ASP A 115 -12.11 -4.56 -4.11
CA ASP A 115 -11.91 -3.17 -3.69
C ASP A 115 -13.06 -2.28 -4.21
N LEU A 116 -13.42 -2.43 -5.49
CA LEU A 116 -14.59 -1.75 -6.06
C LEU A 116 -15.88 -2.10 -5.33
N GLY A 117 -16.10 -3.38 -5.01
CA GLY A 117 -17.26 -3.83 -4.24
C GLY A 117 -17.33 -3.22 -2.84
N LEU A 118 -16.19 -3.11 -2.15
CA LEU A 118 -16.09 -2.48 -0.84
C LEU A 118 -16.46 -0.99 -0.92
N ILE A 119 -15.93 -0.28 -1.90
CA ILE A 119 -16.18 1.16 -2.10
C ILE A 119 -17.66 1.43 -2.35
N LEU A 120 -18.32 0.59 -3.17
CA LEU A 120 -19.75 0.70 -3.49
C LEU A 120 -20.66 0.26 -2.33
N HIS A 121 -20.21 -0.65 -1.48
CA HIS A 121 -21.00 -1.11 -0.33
C HIS A 121 -21.05 -0.07 0.81
N GLN A 122 -19.99 0.73 0.94
CA GLN A 122 -19.91 1.83 1.93
C GLN A 122 -20.87 3.00 1.66
N ASP A 123 -21.60 3.01 0.53
CA ASP A 123 -22.52 4.11 0.15
C ASP A 123 -23.94 3.99 0.77
N GLU A 124 -24.22 2.97 1.59
CA GLU A 124 -25.37 3.00 2.50
C GLU A 124 -24.97 3.53 3.90
N GLU A 125 -24.60 4.81 4.00
CA GLU A 125 -24.68 5.51 5.29
C GLU A 125 -26.05 6.18 5.41
N PRO A 126 -26.97 5.66 6.26
CA PRO A 126 -28.14 6.44 6.67
C PRO A 126 -27.69 7.63 7.50
N ALA A 127 -28.50 8.71 7.46
CA ALA A 127 -28.33 9.92 8.27
C ALA A 127 -27.93 9.60 9.73
N PRO A 128 -27.15 10.48 10.40
CA PRO A 128 -26.55 10.15 11.68
C PRO A 128 -27.65 9.88 12.71
N ALA A 129 -27.87 8.60 13.02
CA ALA A 129 -28.69 8.21 14.14
C ALA A 129 -27.86 8.47 15.40
N GLU A 130 -28.33 9.43 16.16
CA GLU A 130 -28.02 9.63 17.57
C GLU A 130 -27.89 8.27 18.28
N THR A 131 -26.74 8.06 18.93
CA THR A 131 -26.50 7.15 20.06
C THR A 131 -27.51 6.00 20.25
N ALA A 132 -27.21 4.83 19.71
CA ALA A 132 -27.74 3.54 20.19
C ALA A 132 -26.72 2.45 19.84
N GLU A 133 -25.88 2.05 20.78
CA GLU A 133 -26.03 0.92 21.70
C GLU A 133 -25.08 -0.21 21.29
N ALA A 134 -24.15 -0.48 22.20
CA ALA A 134 -23.18 -1.56 22.13
C ALA A 134 -23.92 -2.90 22.27
N ASP A 135 -24.37 -3.48 21.14
CA ASP A 135 -24.68 -4.91 20.97
C ASP A 135 -25.08 -5.24 19.52
N ALA A 136 -24.46 -4.61 18.52
CA ALA A 136 -24.64 -5.01 17.13
C ALA A 136 -23.93 -6.37 16.88
N VAL A 137 -24.70 -7.42 16.63
CA VAL A 137 -24.16 -8.74 16.24
C VAL A 137 -23.32 -8.55 14.97
N PRO A 138 -22.04 -8.98 14.94
CA PRO A 138 -21.18 -8.77 13.78
C PRO A 138 -21.80 -9.39 12.52
N GLY A 139 -21.90 -8.59 11.45
CA GLY A 139 -22.38 -9.07 10.15
C GLY A 139 -21.46 -10.15 9.56
N PRO A 140 -21.91 -10.88 8.52
CA PRO A 140 -21.15 -12.01 7.95
C PRO A 140 -19.77 -11.63 7.36
N LEU A 141 -19.47 -10.34 7.21
CA LEU A 141 -18.19 -9.82 6.71
C LEU A 141 -17.34 -9.10 7.78
N ALA A 142 -17.82 -8.98 9.01
CA ALA A 142 -17.17 -8.19 10.04
C ALA A 142 -15.73 -8.66 10.34
N ALA A 143 -15.47 -9.97 10.23
CA ALA A 143 -14.13 -10.55 10.32
C ALA A 143 -13.16 -10.03 9.25
N LEU A 144 -13.65 -9.86 8.01
CA LEU A 144 -12.87 -9.38 6.87
C LEU A 144 -12.61 -7.87 6.98
N GLU A 145 -13.61 -7.11 7.41
CA GLU A 145 -13.50 -5.66 7.66
C GLU A 145 -12.52 -5.36 8.79
N ALA A 146 -12.60 -6.12 9.89
CA ALA A 146 -11.64 -6.06 10.98
C ALA A 146 -10.22 -6.38 10.50
N LEU A 147 -10.07 -7.42 9.67
CA LEU A 147 -8.77 -7.80 9.09
C LEU A 147 -8.17 -6.70 8.20
N GLN A 148 -8.96 -6.08 7.33
CA GLN A 148 -8.51 -4.99 6.47
C GLN A 148 -8.09 -3.76 7.28
N THR A 149 -8.91 -3.39 8.26
CA THR A 149 -8.63 -2.27 9.16
C THR A 149 -7.33 -2.51 9.92
N CYS A 150 -7.14 -3.72 10.45
CA CYS A 150 -5.91 -4.14 11.11
C CYS A 150 -4.70 -4.08 10.16
N THR A 151 -4.85 -4.55 8.92
CA THR A 151 -3.80 -4.51 7.90
C THR A 151 -3.36 -3.09 7.58
N ALA A 152 -4.32 -2.16 7.39
CA ALA A 152 -4.04 -0.76 7.11
C ALA A 152 -3.33 -0.06 8.28
N ARG A 153 -3.78 -0.33 9.52
CA ARG A 153 -3.13 0.16 10.76
C ARG A 153 -1.70 -0.37 10.87
N MET A 154 -1.50 -1.67 10.67
CA MET A 154 -0.18 -2.31 10.72
C MET A 154 0.77 -1.73 9.67
N ALA A 155 0.31 -1.47 8.44
CA ALA A 155 1.13 -0.87 7.39
C ALA A 155 1.55 0.57 7.74
N THR A 156 0.65 1.36 8.33
CA THR A 156 0.95 2.72 8.79
C THR A 156 1.93 2.71 9.96
N LEU A 157 1.71 1.83 10.94
CA LEU A 157 2.62 1.64 12.07
C LEU A 157 4.02 1.21 11.60
N GLY A 158 4.10 0.24 10.69
CA GLY A 158 5.38 -0.23 10.14
C GLY A 158 6.17 0.88 9.46
N ARG A 159 5.51 1.69 8.62
CA ARG A 159 6.13 2.87 7.99
C ARG A 159 6.63 3.89 9.01
N ARG A 160 5.80 4.21 10.01
CA ARG A 160 6.17 5.14 11.09
C ARG A 160 7.43 4.66 11.82
N LEU A 161 7.44 3.42 12.29
CA LEU A 161 8.56 2.86 13.04
C LEU A 161 9.86 2.81 12.22
N THR A 162 9.79 2.47 10.93
CA THR A 162 10.98 2.48 10.06
C THR A 162 11.48 3.89 9.74
N ALA A 163 10.60 4.89 9.73
CA ALA A 163 10.97 6.29 9.51
C ALA A 163 11.59 6.93 10.77
N GLU A 164 11.05 6.62 11.95
CA GLU A 164 11.56 7.10 13.24
C GLU A 164 12.88 6.41 13.64
N HIS A 165 13.12 5.19 13.16
CA HIS A 165 14.29 4.39 13.51
C HIS A 165 14.98 3.78 12.26
N PRO A 166 15.92 4.52 11.62
CA PRO A 166 16.57 4.11 10.37
C PRO A 166 17.38 2.80 10.40
N GLY A 167 17.57 2.17 11.57
CA GLY A 167 18.21 0.86 11.74
C GLY A 167 17.24 -0.33 11.83
N LEU A 168 15.92 -0.10 11.69
CA LEU A 168 14.91 -1.15 11.74
C LEU A 168 14.56 -1.70 10.35
N THR A 169 14.44 -3.01 10.25
CA THR A 169 13.92 -3.71 9.07
C THR A 169 12.71 -4.57 9.44
N ILE A 170 11.64 -4.50 8.66
CA ILE A 170 10.49 -5.41 8.80
C ILE A 170 10.90 -6.78 8.27
N THR A 171 10.82 -7.80 9.12
CA THR A 171 11.14 -9.20 8.76
C THR A 171 9.91 -10.04 8.50
N ALA A 172 8.78 -9.72 9.12
CA ALA A 172 7.50 -10.32 8.84
C ALA A 172 6.35 -9.41 9.31
N ALA A 173 5.20 -9.53 8.65
CA ALA A 173 3.96 -8.88 9.04
C ALA A 173 2.82 -9.88 8.85
N TYR A 174 2.01 -10.08 9.89
CA TYR A 174 0.90 -11.04 9.89
C TYR A 174 -0.37 -10.35 10.38
N THR A 175 -1.50 -10.71 9.80
CA THR A 175 -2.81 -10.28 10.26
C THR A 175 -3.74 -11.48 10.24
N PHE A 176 -4.48 -11.67 11.32
CA PHE A 176 -5.45 -12.75 11.50
C PHE A 176 -6.82 -12.13 11.78
N GLY A 177 -7.85 -12.66 11.13
CA GLY A 177 -9.24 -12.31 11.38
C GLY A 177 -9.94 -13.49 12.03
N HIS A 178 -10.80 -13.20 12.99
CA HIS A 178 -11.59 -14.20 13.71
C HIS A 178 -13.08 -14.00 13.41
N ASP A 179 -13.86 -15.06 13.58
CA ASP A 179 -15.30 -15.11 13.31
C ASP A 179 -16.14 -14.23 14.25
N ASP A 180 -15.56 -13.77 15.37
CA ASP A 180 -16.14 -12.81 16.32
C ASP A 180 -15.88 -11.34 15.96
N ALA A 181 -15.42 -11.06 14.73
CA ALA A 181 -15.00 -9.74 14.26
C ALA A 181 -13.81 -9.14 15.03
N SER A 182 -13.09 -9.93 15.82
CA SER A 182 -11.77 -9.55 16.31
C SER A 182 -10.73 -9.76 15.21
N SER A 183 -9.68 -8.94 15.27
CA SER A 183 -8.50 -9.12 14.43
C SER A 183 -7.25 -8.92 15.27
N ASN A 184 -6.20 -9.65 14.94
CA ASN A 184 -4.91 -9.51 15.59
C ASN A 184 -3.84 -9.26 14.51
N GLY A 185 -3.00 -8.26 14.74
CA GLY A 185 -1.88 -7.93 13.88
C GLY A 185 -0.57 -8.19 14.61
N LYS A 186 0.40 -8.75 13.90
CA LYS A 186 1.75 -9.00 14.44
C LYS A 186 2.81 -8.52 13.47
N LEU A 187 3.62 -7.57 13.93
CA LEU A 187 4.74 -6.99 13.19
C LEU A 187 6.07 -7.42 13.81
N ARG A 188 6.91 -8.09 13.02
CA ARG A 188 8.26 -8.51 13.43
C ARG A 188 9.33 -7.63 12.82
N LEU A 189 10.06 -6.94 13.68
CA LEU A 189 11.09 -5.98 13.33
C LEU A 189 12.46 -6.48 13.78
N LYS A 190 13.46 -6.31 12.92
CA LYS A 190 14.86 -6.60 13.24
C LYS A 190 15.66 -5.30 13.28
N ALA A 191 16.37 -5.07 14.39
CA ALA A 191 17.33 -4.00 14.50
C ALA A 191 18.72 -4.45 13.98
N ASP A 192 19.48 -3.50 13.47
CA ASP A 192 20.85 -3.67 13.00
C ASP A 192 21.83 -3.99 14.14
N THR A 193 21.66 -3.35 15.30
CA THR A 193 22.48 -3.52 16.50
C THR A 193 21.62 -3.78 17.74
N ILE A 194 22.24 -4.27 18.81
CA ILE A 194 21.56 -4.47 20.10
C ILE A 194 21.25 -3.12 20.74
N GLU A 195 22.17 -2.17 20.62
CA GLU A 195 22.07 -0.82 21.16
C GLU A 195 20.87 -0.08 20.53
N SER A 196 20.71 -0.19 19.20
CA SER A 196 19.53 0.32 18.49
C SER A 196 18.24 -0.27 19.06
N LEU A 197 18.19 -1.59 19.28
CA LEU A 197 17.00 -2.23 19.85
C LEU A 197 16.71 -1.73 21.26
N GLU A 198 17.71 -1.61 22.13
CA GLU A 198 17.54 -1.13 23.49
C GLU A 198 17.05 0.33 23.54
N GLU A 199 17.51 1.17 22.62
CA GLU A 199 17.02 2.55 22.47
C GLU A 199 15.55 2.61 22.02
N ILE A 200 15.18 1.79 21.03
CA ILE A 200 13.81 1.71 20.53
C ILE A 200 12.89 1.15 21.62
N ALA A 201 13.31 0.08 22.29
CA ALA A 201 12.57 -0.51 23.41
C ALA A 201 12.32 0.50 24.53
N ARG A 202 13.33 1.32 24.87
CA ARG A 202 13.18 2.42 25.84
C ARG A 202 12.18 3.47 25.38
N THR A 203 12.22 3.84 24.10
CA THR A 203 11.28 4.81 23.50
C THR A 203 9.84 4.30 23.55
N LEU A 204 9.65 2.98 23.36
CA LEU A 204 8.36 2.31 23.46
C LEU A 204 7.97 1.92 24.91
N GLY A 205 8.84 2.20 25.90
CA GLY A 205 8.59 1.88 27.30
C GLY A 205 8.51 0.37 27.61
N VAL A 206 9.19 -0.47 26.81
CA VAL A 206 9.15 -1.94 26.92
C VAL A 206 10.45 -2.50 27.49
N GLU A 207 10.32 -3.49 28.36
CA GLU A 207 11.47 -4.23 28.90
C GLU A 207 12.10 -5.14 27.84
N VAL A 208 13.42 -5.25 27.91
CA VAL A 208 14.21 -6.05 26.98
C VAL A 208 14.57 -7.37 27.65
N THR A 209 14.41 -8.46 26.90
CA THR A 209 14.90 -9.79 27.26
C THR A 209 16.23 -10.05 26.55
N ASP A 210 17.24 -10.46 27.31
CA ASP A 210 18.57 -10.78 26.80
C ASP A 210 18.89 -12.25 27.05
N GLN A 211 19.22 -12.97 25.98
CA GLN A 211 19.58 -14.38 26.04
C GLN A 211 20.76 -14.66 25.12
N THR A 212 21.85 -15.17 25.69
CA THR A 212 22.97 -15.70 24.92
C THR A 212 22.82 -17.21 24.74
N ARG A 213 22.82 -17.68 23.49
CA ARG A 213 22.69 -19.10 23.12
C ARG A 213 23.84 -19.53 22.21
N GLY A 214 24.32 -20.76 22.41
CA GLY A 214 25.39 -21.34 21.61
C GLY A 214 25.80 -22.72 22.11
N GLY A 215 26.68 -23.40 21.37
CA GLY A 215 27.24 -24.68 21.80
C GLY A 215 28.41 -24.53 22.77
N THR A 216 28.60 -25.54 23.62
CA THR A 216 29.70 -25.62 24.59
C THR A 216 31.05 -25.92 23.95
N SER A 217 31.08 -26.46 22.73
CA SER A 217 32.33 -26.73 22.00
C SER A 217 33.00 -25.44 21.50
N PRO A 218 34.34 -25.35 21.52
CA PRO A 218 35.08 -24.11 21.24
C PRO A 218 34.86 -23.55 19.83
N HIS A 219 34.49 -24.39 18.86
CA HIS A 219 34.28 -23.99 17.46
C HIS A 219 32.82 -23.68 17.10
N VAL A 220 31.88 -23.81 18.05
CA VAL A 220 30.46 -23.51 17.78
C VAL A 220 30.23 -22.01 17.89
N LEU A 221 29.40 -21.44 17.03
CA LEU A 221 29.03 -20.02 17.12
C LEU A 221 28.15 -19.78 18.35
N VAL A 222 28.35 -18.63 19.00
CA VAL A 222 27.53 -18.16 20.13
C VAL A 222 26.91 -16.84 19.71
N PHE A 223 25.61 -16.71 19.97
CA PHE A 223 24.82 -15.55 19.61
C PHE A 223 24.16 -14.97 20.86
N ARG A 224 24.27 -13.65 21.03
CA ARG A 224 23.45 -12.87 21.95
C ARG A 224 22.18 -12.46 21.22
N HIS A 225 21.04 -12.86 21.73
CA HIS A 225 19.73 -12.49 21.23
C HIS A 225 19.08 -11.53 22.21
N VAL A 226 18.69 -10.38 21.70
CA VAL A 226 18.01 -9.36 22.47
C VAL A 226 16.64 -9.17 21.83
N ASN A 227 15.58 -9.32 22.62
CA ASN A 227 14.21 -9.24 22.13
C ASN A 227 13.37 -8.33 23.03
N ALA A 228 12.45 -7.59 22.44
CA ALA A 228 11.40 -6.88 23.15
C ALA A 228 10.07 -7.13 22.44
N ALA A 229 8.97 -7.19 23.20
CA ALA A 229 7.64 -7.37 22.64
C ALA A 229 6.65 -6.45 23.36
N THR A 230 5.86 -5.72 22.59
CA THR A 230 4.86 -4.80 23.13
C THR A 230 3.65 -4.74 22.20
N GLU A 231 2.57 -4.11 22.66
CA GLU A 231 1.41 -3.81 21.83
C GLU A 231 1.38 -2.31 21.53
N VAL A 232 1.26 -1.95 20.25
CA VAL A 232 1.12 -0.55 19.81
C VAL A 232 -0.11 -0.46 18.95
N ASP A 233 -1.07 0.35 19.36
CA ASP A 233 -2.33 0.53 18.65
C ASP A 233 -2.98 -0.82 18.28
N GLY A 234 -3.11 -1.76 19.22
CA GLY A 234 -3.73 -3.07 18.98
C GLY A 234 -2.94 -4.03 18.07
N ILE A 235 -1.68 -3.71 17.75
CA ILE A 235 -0.78 -4.55 16.95
C ILE A 235 0.36 -5.02 17.84
N GLU A 236 0.57 -6.34 17.90
CA GLU A 236 1.73 -6.93 18.56
C GLU A 236 3.01 -6.59 17.77
N VAL A 237 3.95 -5.92 18.41
CA VAL A 237 5.25 -5.55 17.84
C VAL A 237 6.34 -6.35 18.53
N GLU A 238 7.00 -7.24 17.78
CA GLU A 238 8.19 -7.98 18.23
C GLU A 238 9.45 -7.35 17.62
N LEU A 239 10.35 -6.89 18.48
CA LEU A 239 11.67 -6.38 18.13
C LEU A 239 12.73 -7.44 18.42
N ARG A 240 13.66 -7.65 17.48
CA ARG A 240 14.79 -8.57 17.66
C ARG A 240 16.10 -7.98 17.15
N ALA A 241 17.14 -8.13 17.95
CA ALA A 241 18.53 -7.93 17.55
C ALA A 241 19.30 -9.21 17.83
N THR A 242 20.34 -9.47 17.04
CA THR A 242 21.20 -10.62 17.26
C THR A 242 22.63 -10.24 16.95
N HIS A 243 23.52 -10.50 17.90
CA HIS A 243 24.95 -10.27 17.77
C HIS A 243 25.69 -11.59 17.89
N GLN A 244 26.55 -11.90 16.91
CA GLN A 244 27.46 -13.03 17.01
C GLN A 244 28.65 -12.62 17.87
N LEU A 245 28.88 -13.34 18.96
CA LEU A 245 30.01 -13.08 19.85
C LEU A 245 31.33 -13.38 19.12
N THR A 246 32.35 -12.59 19.44
CA THR A 246 33.73 -12.90 19.08
C THR A 246 34.22 -14.18 19.79
N VAL A 247 35.35 -14.72 19.34
CA VAL A 247 35.93 -15.94 19.93
C VAL A 247 36.20 -15.77 21.43
N ASP A 248 36.72 -14.62 21.84
CA ASP A 248 37.08 -14.34 23.24
C ASP A 248 35.83 -14.14 24.12
N GLU A 249 34.80 -13.47 23.60
CA GLU A 249 33.51 -13.30 24.28
C GLU A 249 32.79 -14.64 24.44
N ALA A 250 32.79 -15.47 23.39
CA ALA A 250 32.22 -16.80 23.41
C ALA A 250 32.95 -17.71 24.41
N ALA A 251 34.29 -17.64 24.48
CA ALA A 251 35.08 -18.37 25.47
C ALA A 251 34.73 -17.93 26.91
N THR A 252 34.60 -16.63 27.15
CA THR A 252 34.21 -16.08 28.46
C THR A 252 32.80 -16.50 28.87
N TRP A 253 31.85 -16.48 27.94
CA TRP A 253 30.47 -16.92 28.20
C TRP A 253 30.42 -18.41 28.56
N ARG A 254 31.13 -19.28 27.82
CA ARG A 254 31.21 -20.72 28.12
C ARG A 254 31.81 -20.98 29.51
N ALA A 255 32.90 -20.29 29.84
CA ALA A 255 33.52 -20.43 31.15
C ALA A 255 32.56 -20.09 32.31
N LYS A 256 31.66 -19.12 32.12
CA LYS A 256 30.60 -18.80 33.10
C LYS A 256 29.54 -19.89 33.20
N GLN A 257 29.16 -20.53 32.09
CA GLN A 257 28.21 -21.65 32.10
C GLN A 257 28.76 -22.86 32.87
N ASP A 258 30.03 -23.20 32.65
CA ASP A 258 30.68 -24.32 33.35
C ASP A 258 30.79 -24.09 34.87
N GLN A 259 31.03 -22.84 35.29
CA GLN A 259 31.05 -22.46 36.71
C GLN A 259 29.66 -22.53 37.35
N SER A 260 28.61 -22.11 36.65
CA SER A 260 27.23 -22.21 37.15
C SER A 260 26.74 -23.67 37.24
N ALA A 261 27.18 -24.55 36.33
CA ALA A 261 26.87 -25.98 36.39
C ALA A 261 27.52 -26.66 37.61
N GLN A 262 28.77 -26.31 37.92
CA GLN A 262 29.49 -26.86 39.07
C GLN A 262 28.97 -26.36 40.42
N ALA A 263 28.32 -25.19 40.46
CA ALA A 263 27.73 -24.62 41.67
C ALA A 263 26.30 -25.14 41.98
N GLY A 264 25.62 -25.77 41.01
CA GLY A 264 24.26 -26.31 41.18
C GLY A 264 24.20 -27.78 41.64
N ASP A 265 25.33 -28.50 41.59
CA ASP A 265 25.48 -29.90 42.01
C ASP A 265 26.16 -30.06 43.40
N ALA A 266 26.31 -28.96 44.15
CA ALA A 266 26.86 -28.91 45.51
C ALA A 266 25.78 -28.54 46.54
#